data_AF-A0A1M7GKC9-F1
#
_entry.id   AF-A0A1M7GKC9-F1
#
_cell.length_a   1.000
_cell.length_b   1.000
_cell.length_c   1.000
_cell.angle_alpha   90.00
_cell.angle_beta   90.00
_cell.angle_gamma   90.00
#
_symmetry.space_group_name_H-M   'P 1'
#
loop_
_entity.id
_entity.type
_entity.pdbx_description
1 polymer ?
#
loop_
_entity_poly.entity_id
_entity_poly.type
_entity_poly.pdbx_seq_one_letter_code
_entity_poly.pdbx_strand_id
1 'polypeptide(L)'
;MVIYRDEASAQGRYAEPMHAMLRRSSTAFAAALRAAILGAALLHAAPSHAQQGPFAGLSGAWSGGGFLKSASGQRERLRCRANYDVSENGTRLQQSLRCASDSYRFDVNANIVSEGGTLSGSWTETSRNASGSVSGRVSGGQIQAKIDGAGFSASLVVSTRGDRQSVTIEAPGHEVTEVSVALTRAR
;
A
#
# COMPACT_ATOMS: atom_id res chain seq x y z
N MET A 1 -65.78 102.45 21.83
CA MET A 1 -66.48 101.26 22.37
C MET A 1 -65.57 100.06 22.11
N VAL A 2 -64.76 99.71 23.12
CA VAL A 2 -64.77 98.42 23.87
C VAL A 2 -64.14 97.29 23.05
N ILE A 3 -62.86 96.95 23.29
CA ILE A 3 -62.32 95.77 24.05
C ILE A 3 -62.69 94.46 23.31
N TYR A 4 -61.76 93.56 22.97
CA TYR A 4 -61.23 92.49 23.84
C TYR A 4 -59.83 91.99 23.44
N ARG A 5 -59.07 91.64 24.49
CA ARG A 5 -57.89 90.77 24.51
C ARG A 5 -58.26 89.35 24.04
N ASP A 6 -57.29 88.60 23.53
CA ASP A 6 -57.02 87.27 24.05
C ASP A 6 -55.56 86.85 23.78
N GLU A 7 -55.00 86.12 24.74
CA GLU A 7 -53.63 85.62 24.83
C GLU A 7 -53.56 84.19 24.26
N ALA A 8 -52.48 83.80 23.57
CA ALA A 8 -52.01 82.41 23.62
C ALA A 8 -50.59 82.25 23.05
N SER A 9 -49.73 81.74 23.94
CA SER A 9 -48.35 81.30 23.76
C SER A 9 -48.20 80.09 22.83
N ALA A 10 -47.05 79.97 22.15
CA ALA A 10 -46.19 78.78 22.21
C ALA A 10 -44.92 78.94 21.34
N GLN A 11 -43.77 78.63 21.95
CA GLN A 11 -42.47 78.38 21.33
C GLN A 11 -42.60 77.37 20.15
N GLY A 12 -41.87 77.44 19.04
CA GLY A 12 -40.50 77.87 18.80
C GLY A 12 -39.73 76.66 18.25
N ARG A 13 -39.21 76.74 17.01
CA ARG A 13 -37.96 76.09 16.58
C ARG A 13 -37.56 76.54 15.18
N TYR A 14 -36.27 76.86 15.12
CA TYR A 14 -35.52 77.48 14.04
C TYR A 14 -35.45 76.61 12.77
N ALA A 15 -35.57 77.25 11.62
CA ALA A 15 -35.16 76.72 10.32
C ALA A 15 -34.09 77.65 9.74
N GLU A 16 -32.89 77.12 9.51
CA GLU A 16 -31.80 77.79 8.78
C GLU A 16 -32.14 77.89 7.29
N PRO A 17 -31.69 78.94 6.58
CA PRO A 17 -31.51 78.89 5.14
C PRO A 17 -30.02 78.93 4.81
N MET A 18 -29.49 77.89 4.16
CA MET A 18 -28.21 77.98 3.45
C MET A 18 -28.41 77.67 1.98
N HIS A 19 -28.64 78.77 1.25
CA HIS A 19 -27.93 79.14 0.04
C HIS A 19 -27.34 77.98 -0.77
N ALA A 20 -28.07 77.66 -1.84
CA ALA A 20 -27.53 77.04 -3.01
C ALA A 20 -26.37 77.88 -3.57
N MET A 21 -25.36 77.16 -4.05
CA MET A 21 -24.79 77.27 -5.39
C MET A 21 -23.26 77.32 -5.44
N LEU A 22 -22.77 76.29 -6.12
CA LEU A 22 -21.87 76.34 -7.27
C LEU A 22 -20.40 76.00 -7.08
N ARG A 23 -19.97 75.26 -8.11
CA ARG A 23 -18.63 75.04 -8.64
C ARG A 23 -17.74 74.11 -7.83
N ARG A 24 -17.60 72.90 -8.35
CA ARG A 24 -16.39 72.10 -8.12
C ARG A 24 -15.78 71.72 -9.46
N SER A 25 -14.74 72.45 -9.82
CA SER A 25 -13.74 72.05 -10.80
C SER A 25 -12.49 71.59 -10.04
N SER A 26 -11.80 70.62 -10.64
CA SER A 26 -10.36 70.34 -10.51
C SER A 26 -9.91 69.24 -9.53
N THR A 27 -9.23 68.28 -10.17
CA THR A 27 -8.00 67.56 -9.76
C THR A 27 -8.05 66.56 -8.61
N ALA A 28 -7.96 65.28 -9.03
CA ALA A 28 -7.11 64.22 -8.52
C ALA A 28 -6.92 64.14 -6.99
N PHE A 29 -7.67 63.22 -6.37
CA PHE A 29 -7.25 62.58 -5.13
C PHE A 29 -7.09 61.08 -5.38
N ALA A 30 -5.85 60.64 -5.23
CA ALA A 30 -5.41 59.26 -5.23
C ALA A 30 -6.08 58.50 -4.07
N ALA A 31 -6.74 57.39 -4.38
CA ALA A 31 -6.93 56.25 -3.50
C ALA A 31 -7.55 55.10 -4.30
N ALA A 32 -6.82 54.61 -5.31
CA ALA A 32 -7.18 53.32 -5.90
C ALA A 32 -6.81 52.24 -4.89
N LEU A 33 -7.85 51.67 -4.26
CA LEU A 33 -7.76 50.49 -3.40
C LEU A 33 -6.86 49.43 -4.05
N ARG A 34 -5.73 49.13 -3.42
CA ARG A 34 -4.98 47.90 -3.68
C ARG A 34 -5.84 46.73 -3.20
N ALA A 35 -6.64 46.16 -4.10
CA ALA A 35 -7.30 44.88 -3.87
C ALA A 35 -6.21 43.79 -3.82
N ALA A 36 -5.82 43.39 -2.61
CA ALA A 36 -4.99 42.23 -2.38
C ALA A 36 -5.79 40.99 -2.78
N ILE A 37 -5.51 40.43 -3.96
CA ILE A 37 -5.99 39.10 -4.35
C ILE A 37 -5.22 38.10 -3.48
N LEU A 38 -5.82 37.70 -2.37
CA LEU A 38 -5.44 36.50 -1.63
C LEU A 38 -5.79 35.30 -2.51
N GLY A 39 -4.87 34.91 -3.39
CA GLY A 39 -4.92 33.66 -4.12
C GLY A 39 -4.76 32.51 -3.12
N ALA A 40 -5.86 31.97 -2.62
CA ALA A 40 -5.89 30.70 -1.92
C ALA A 40 -5.51 29.61 -2.93
N ALA A 41 -4.22 29.29 -3.01
CA ALA A 41 -3.74 28.11 -3.72
C ALA A 41 -4.31 26.87 -3.00
N LEU A 42 -5.41 26.34 -3.53
CA LEU A 42 -5.91 25.02 -3.16
C LEU A 42 -4.86 24.00 -3.57
N LEU A 43 -3.93 23.71 -2.66
CA LEU A 43 -3.07 22.52 -2.73
C LEU A 43 -3.99 21.30 -2.67
N HIS A 44 -4.38 20.80 -3.84
CA HIS A 44 -5.03 19.51 -3.97
C HIS A 44 -3.97 18.47 -3.63
N ALA A 45 -3.89 18.11 -2.34
CA ALA A 45 -3.16 16.93 -1.92
C ALA A 45 -3.85 15.73 -2.57
N ALA A 46 -3.30 15.26 -3.69
CA ALA A 46 -3.73 14.00 -4.27
C ALA A 46 -3.56 12.91 -3.20
N PRO A 47 -4.54 12.02 -3.01
CA PRO A 47 -4.38 10.91 -2.08
C PRO A 47 -3.19 10.06 -2.54
N SER A 48 -2.10 10.11 -1.78
CA SER A 48 -1.02 9.15 -1.91
C SER A 48 -1.52 7.82 -1.35
N HIS A 49 -2.03 6.94 -2.21
CA HIS A 49 -2.18 5.55 -1.83
C HIS A 49 -0.78 5.01 -1.54
N ALA A 50 -0.48 4.76 -0.26
CA ALA A 50 0.70 4.02 0.12
C ALA A 50 0.65 2.68 -0.62
N GLN A 51 1.54 2.49 -1.60
CA GLN A 51 1.68 1.23 -2.29
C GLN A 51 2.01 0.18 -1.23
N GLN A 52 1.09 -0.75 -1.02
CA GLN A 52 1.34 -1.90 -0.17
C GLN A 52 2.48 -2.72 -0.77
N GLY A 53 3.35 -3.23 0.08
CA GLY A 53 4.48 -4.04 -0.34
C GLY A 53 4.03 -5.33 -1.06
N PRO A 54 4.96 -5.95 -1.80
CA PRO A 54 4.65 -7.04 -2.73
C PRO A 54 4.04 -8.29 -2.06
N PHE A 55 4.18 -8.44 -0.74
CA PHE A 55 3.65 -9.57 0.02
C PHE A 55 2.30 -9.28 0.68
N ALA A 56 1.76 -8.06 0.59
CA ALA A 56 0.56 -7.67 1.36
C ALA A 56 -0.64 -8.62 1.15
N GLY A 57 -0.80 -9.17 -0.05
CA GLY A 57 -1.86 -10.13 -0.36
C GLY A 57 -1.59 -11.56 0.13
N LEU A 58 -0.43 -11.89 0.70
CA LEU A 58 -0.05 -13.27 1.02
C LEU A 58 -0.42 -13.71 2.43
N SER A 59 -0.64 -12.79 3.37
CA SER A 59 -0.87 -13.10 4.79
C SER A 59 -1.93 -14.18 5.02
N GLY A 60 -1.64 -15.08 5.96
CA GLY A 60 -2.54 -16.16 6.39
C GLY A 60 -2.11 -17.55 5.96
N ALA A 61 -3.03 -18.50 6.13
CA ALA A 61 -2.81 -19.91 5.88
C ALA A 61 -3.18 -20.30 4.43
N TRP A 62 -2.40 -21.22 3.87
CA TRP A 62 -2.54 -21.75 2.52
C TRP A 62 -2.39 -23.26 2.54
N SER A 63 -3.12 -23.96 1.69
CA SER A 63 -3.02 -25.41 1.57
C SER A 63 -3.35 -25.90 0.18
N GLY A 64 -2.81 -27.06 -0.16
CA GLY A 64 -3.07 -27.68 -1.46
C GLY A 64 -2.11 -28.82 -1.73
N GLY A 65 -1.76 -29.01 -3.00
CA GLY A 65 -0.92 -30.12 -3.39
C GLY A 65 -0.56 -30.11 -4.86
N GLY A 66 0.14 -31.16 -5.26
CA GLY A 66 0.64 -31.37 -6.61
C GLY A 66 1.55 -32.59 -6.60
N PHE A 67 2.77 -32.44 -7.09
CA PHE A 67 3.74 -33.53 -7.13
C PHE A 67 5.16 -33.07 -6.82
N LEU A 68 5.99 -34.04 -6.46
CA LEU A 68 7.44 -33.94 -6.60
C LEU A 68 7.92 -34.94 -7.65
N LYS A 69 9.07 -34.67 -8.26
CA LYS A 69 9.75 -35.57 -9.18
C LYS A 69 11.13 -35.90 -8.62
N SER A 70 11.44 -37.19 -8.49
CA SER A 70 12.76 -37.63 -8.06
C SER A 70 13.75 -37.72 -9.22
N ALA A 71 15.03 -37.89 -8.89
CA ALA A 71 16.11 -38.07 -9.88
C ALA A 71 15.90 -39.30 -10.79
N SER A 72 15.17 -40.32 -10.32
CA SER A 72 14.79 -41.47 -11.16
C SER A 72 13.67 -41.15 -12.16
N GLY A 73 13.12 -39.93 -12.11
CA GLY A 73 12.01 -39.47 -12.95
C GLY A 73 10.63 -39.81 -12.40
N GLN A 74 10.55 -40.57 -11.30
CA GLN A 74 9.29 -40.94 -10.67
C GLN A 74 8.59 -39.71 -10.09
N ARG A 75 7.27 -39.67 -10.21
CA ARG A 75 6.43 -38.61 -9.65
C ARG A 75 5.62 -39.15 -8.49
N GLU A 76 5.64 -38.41 -7.39
CA GLU A 76 4.87 -38.73 -6.20
C GLU A 76 3.92 -37.58 -5.86
N ARG A 77 2.73 -37.93 -5.38
CA ARG A 77 1.76 -36.94 -4.94
C ARG A 77 2.29 -36.22 -3.71
N LEU A 78 2.20 -34.89 -3.73
CA LEU A 78 2.65 -34.03 -2.66
C LEU A 78 1.48 -33.22 -2.10
N ARG A 79 1.38 -33.12 -0.77
CA ARG A 79 0.44 -32.22 -0.08
C ARG A 79 1.24 -31.18 0.67
N CYS A 80 0.84 -29.92 0.57
CA CYS A 80 1.53 -28.81 1.21
C CYS A 80 0.59 -27.93 2.02
N ARG A 81 1.11 -27.39 3.11
CA ARG A 81 0.49 -26.34 3.92
C ARG A 81 1.52 -25.27 4.21
N ALA A 82 1.15 -24.02 3.99
CA ALA A 82 2.00 -22.87 4.28
C ALA A 82 1.26 -21.90 5.19
N ASN A 83 2.00 -21.17 6.02
CA ASN A 83 1.50 -20.00 6.72
C ASN A 83 2.45 -18.83 6.46
N TYR A 84 1.87 -17.70 6.09
CA TYR A 84 2.57 -16.47 5.80
C TYR A 84 2.23 -15.41 6.84
N ASP A 85 3.24 -14.93 7.55
CA ASP A 85 3.16 -13.72 8.36
C ASP A 85 3.83 -12.59 7.58
N VAL A 86 3.07 -11.52 7.34
CA VAL A 86 3.47 -10.39 6.50
C VAL A 86 3.49 -9.14 7.36
N SER A 87 4.64 -8.48 7.40
CA SER A 87 4.87 -7.28 8.19
C SER A 87 5.52 -6.17 7.37
N GLU A 88 5.88 -5.05 8.03
CA GLU A 88 6.54 -3.90 7.41
C GLU A 88 5.80 -3.37 6.17
N ASN A 89 4.48 -3.18 6.29
CA ASN A 89 3.62 -2.75 5.18
C ASN A 89 3.73 -3.66 3.93
N GLY A 90 4.00 -4.96 4.10
CA GLY A 90 4.05 -5.92 3.00
C GLY A 90 5.43 -6.15 2.39
N THR A 91 6.50 -5.62 2.98
CA THR A 91 7.88 -5.83 2.50
C THR A 91 8.62 -6.95 3.21
N ARG A 92 8.12 -7.43 4.35
CA ARG A 92 8.69 -8.59 5.05
C ARG A 92 7.72 -9.76 5.06
N LEU A 93 8.23 -10.95 4.76
CA LEU A 93 7.49 -12.21 4.77
C LEU A 93 8.23 -13.24 5.63
N GLN A 94 7.56 -13.73 6.66
CA GLN A 94 7.96 -14.93 7.38
C GLN A 94 7.05 -16.08 6.95
N GLN A 95 7.66 -17.21 6.61
CA GLN A 95 6.98 -18.40 6.11
C GLN A 95 7.26 -19.59 7.03
N SER A 96 6.24 -20.41 7.26
CA SER A 96 6.39 -21.83 7.56
C SER A 96 5.71 -22.65 6.47
N LEU A 97 6.38 -23.69 5.98
CA LEU A 97 5.91 -24.57 4.91
C LEU A 97 6.14 -26.01 5.33
N ARG A 98 5.13 -26.85 5.15
CA ARG A 98 5.22 -28.29 5.32
C ARG A 98 4.69 -28.97 4.08
N CYS A 99 5.51 -29.81 3.48
CA CYS A 99 5.10 -30.66 2.37
C CYS A 99 5.37 -32.13 2.70
N ALA A 100 4.45 -33.00 2.34
CA ALA A 100 4.55 -34.44 2.57
C ALA A 100 3.96 -35.24 1.40
N SER A 101 4.70 -36.27 1.01
CA SER A 101 4.37 -37.34 0.07
C SER A 101 4.50 -38.68 0.79
N ASP A 102 4.44 -39.80 0.07
CA ASP A 102 4.58 -41.13 0.67
C ASP A 102 6.04 -41.41 1.10
N SER A 103 7.03 -40.94 0.33
CA SER A 103 8.45 -41.18 0.63
C SER A 103 9.24 -39.94 1.07
N TYR A 104 8.74 -38.72 0.81
CA TYR A 104 9.40 -37.47 1.20
C TYR A 104 8.53 -36.59 2.10
N ARG A 105 9.20 -35.95 3.05
CA ARG A 105 8.68 -34.87 3.86
C ARG A 105 9.75 -33.79 4.02
N PHE A 106 9.32 -32.53 3.98
CA PHE A 106 10.17 -31.38 4.29
C PHE A 106 9.34 -30.28 4.97
N ASP A 107 9.96 -29.63 5.94
CA ASP A 107 9.46 -28.59 6.84
C ASP A 107 10.39 -27.36 6.75
N VAL A 108 10.04 -26.43 5.85
CA VAL A 108 10.84 -25.25 5.51
C VAL A 108 10.29 -24.01 6.21
N ASN A 109 11.16 -23.28 6.91
CA ASN A 109 10.88 -21.92 7.34
C ASN A 109 11.71 -20.94 6.52
N ALA A 110 11.17 -19.75 6.24
CA ALA A 110 11.90 -18.71 5.52
C ALA A 110 11.59 -17.31 6.05
N ASN A 111 12.58 -16.42 5.95
CA ASN A 111 12.47 -15.01 6.28
C ASN A 111 12.96 -14.20 5.09
N ILE A 112 12.03 -13.52 4.40
CA ILE A 112 12.30 -12.81 3.15
C ILE A 112 11.96 -11.33 3.32
N VAL A 113 12.84 -10.47 2.82
CA VAL A 113 12.64 -9.02 2.73
C VAL A 113 12.62 -8.62 1.26
N SER A 114 11.77 -7.66 0.92
CA SER A 114 11.74 -7.01 -0.38
C SER A 114 12.09 -5.54 -0.28
N GLU A 115 13.10 -5.13 -1.04
CA GLU A 115 13.52 -3.73 -1.19
C GLU A 115 13.50 -3.37 -2.68
N GLY A 116 12.61 -2.45 -3.08
CA GLY A 116 12.45 -2.06 -4.49
C GLY A 116 12.14 -3.24 -5.43
N GLY A 117 11.49 -4.30 -4.93
CA GLY A 117 11.20 -5.52 -5.68
C GLY A 117 12.35 -6.53 -5.75
N THR A 118 13.54 -6.22 -5.23
CA THR A 118 14.62 -7.20 -5.03
C THR A 118 14.36 -7.99 -3.76
N LEU A 119 14.57 -9.30 -3.79
CA LEU A 119 14.39 -10.19 -2.65
C LEU A 119 15.73 -10.61 -2.07
N SER A 120 15.80 -10.63 -0.74
CA SER A 120 16.88 -11.22 0.03
C SER A 120 16.29 -11.92 1.27
N GLY A 121 16.98 -12.95 1.77
CA GLY A 121 16.48 -13.66 2.93
C GLY A 121 17.23 -14.95 3.23
N SER A 122 16.67 -15.72 4.15
CA SER A 122 17.19 -17.01 4.58
C SER A 122 16.09 -18.06 4.65
N TRP A 123 16.50 -19.32 4.60
CA TRP A 123 15.62 -20.47 4.78
C TRP A 123 16.28 -21.52 5.66
N THR A 124 15.46 -22.32 6.33
CA THR A 124 15.88 -23.49 7.10
C THR A 124 14.93 -24.66 6.81
N GLU A 125 15.48 -25.85 6.62
CA GLU A 125 14.75 -27.11 6.56
C GLU A 125 15.03 -27.90 7.82
N THR A 126 14.01 -28.00 8.68
CA THR A 126 14.17 -28.50 10.04
C THR A 126 14.40 -30.00 10.13
N SER A 127 13.87 -30.79 9.17
CA SER A 127 13.98 -32.26 9.23
C SER A 127 15.38 -32.78 8.90
N ARG A 128 16.18 -32.01 8.16
CA ARG A 128 17.52 -32.39 7.68
C ARG A 128 18.62 -31.43 8.13
N ASN A 129 18.29 -30.49 9.02
CA ASN A 129 19.19 -29.45 9.51
C ASN A 129 19.92 -28.71 8.37
N ALA A 130 19.20 -28.44 7.28
CA ALA A 130 19.73 -27.71 6.14
C ALA A 130 19.30 -26.25 6.22
N SER A 131 20.12 -25.35 5.67
CA SER A 131 19.82 -23.92 5.67
C SER A 131 20.61 -23.21 4.59
N GLY A 132 20.21 -21.97 4.32
CA GLY A 132 20.97 -21.09 3.45
C GLY A 132 20.22 -19.80 3.13
N SER A 133 20.40 -19.29 1.92
CA SER A 133 19.92 -17.99 1.49
C SER A 133 18.84 -18.09 0.41
N VAL A 134 18.04 -17.03 0.34
CA VAL A 134 17.09 -16.79 -0.74
C VAL A 134 17.43 -15.44 -1.36
N SER A 135 17.52 -15.39 -2.69
CA SER A 135 17.71 -14.15 -3.43
C SER A 135 16.83 -14.14 -4.66
N GLY A 136 16.39 -12.98 -5.14
CA GLY A 136 15.49 -12.96 -6.29
C GLY A 136 14.81 -11.63 -6.53
N ARG A 137 13.65 -11.69 -7.17
CA ARG A 137 12.79 -10.54 -7.45
C ARG A 137 11.32 -10.89 -7.26
N VAL A 138 10.53 -9.88 -6.94
CA VAL A 138 9.07 -9.94 -6.87
C VAL A 138 8.47 -8.78 -7.66
N SER A 139 7.49 -9.09 -8.51
CA SER A 139 6.73 -8.09 -9.26
C SER A 139 5.41 -8.69 -9.72
N GLY A 140 4.32 -7.90 -9.69
CA GLY A 140 3.04 -8.29 -10.27
C GLY A 140 2.45 -9.60 -9.74
N GLY A 141 2.69 -9.94 -8.47
CA GLY A 141 2.24 -11.21 -7.86
C GLY A 141 3.08 -12.44 -8.25
N GLN A 142 4.18 -12.25 -8.99
CA GLN A 142 5.14 -13.28 -9.34
C GLN A 142 6.45 -13.09 -8.56
N ILE A 143 6.94 -14.17 -7.97
CA ILE A 143 8.26 -14.27 -7.35
C ILE A 143 9.11 -15.18 -8.23
N GLN A 144 10.34 -14.74 -8.50
CA GLN A 144 11.38 -15.55 -9.12
C GLN A 144 12.60 -15.47 -8.21
N ALA A 145 13.02 -16.59 -7.66
CA ALA A 145 14.06 -16.64 -6.65
C ALA A 145 15.01 -17.82 -6.87
N LYS A 146 16.22 -17.66 -6.37
CA LYS A 146 17.21 -18.72 -6.20
C LYS A 146 17.29 -19.06 -4.72
N ILE A 147 17.26 -20.35 -4.43
CA ILE A 147 17.43 -20.94 -3.11
C ILE A 147 18.82 -21.59 -3.12
N ASP A 148 19.70 -21.15 -2.22
CA ASP A 148 21.04 -21.69 -2.11
C ASP A 148 21.29 -22.19 -0.68
N GLY A 149 22.10 -23.23 -0.54
CA GLY A 149 22.56 -23.79 0.72
C GLY A 149 23.77 -24.69 0.52
N ALA A 150 24.30 -25.27 1.60
CA ALA A 150 25.45 -26.16 1.51
C ALA A 150 25.13 -27.39 0.64
N GLY A 151 25.73 -27.48 -0.55
CA GLY A 151 25.50 -28.59 -1.48
C GLY A 151 24.09 -28.64 -2.07
N PHE A 152 23.31 -27.55 -2.01
CA PHE A 152 21.95 -27.47 -2.53
C PHE A 152 21.73 -26.15 -3.28
N SER A 153 21.16 -26.23 -4.48
CA SER A 153 20.73 -25.05 -5.23
C SER A 153 19.45 -25.35 -6.00
N ALA A 154 18.50 -24.42 -5.96
CA ALA A 154 17.24 -24.55 -6.66
C ALA A 154 16.73 -23.21 -7.18
N SER A 155 15.98 -23.26 -8.28
CA SER A 155 15.18 -22.13 -8.76
C SER A 155 13.76 -22.26 -8.24
N LEU A 156 13.16 -21.15 -7.81
CA LEU A 156 11.81 -21.06 -7.29
C LEU A 156 11.02 -20.04 -8.12
N VAL A 157 9.85 -20.45 -8.58
CA VAL A 157 8.85 -19.55 -9.16
C VAL A 157 7.56 -19.67 -8.38
N VAL A 158 7.02 -18.54 -7.94
CA VAL A 158 5.69 -18.46 -7.33
C VAL A 158 4.85 -17.50 -8.14
N SER A 159 3.62 -17.87 -8.47
CA SER A 159 2.65 -16.96 -9.07
C SER A 159 1.39 -16.95 -8.22
N THR A 160 0.98 -15.77 -7.78
CA THR A 160 -0.21 -15.59 -6.94
C THR A 160 -1.27 -14.79 -7.68
N ARG A 161 -2.51 -15.30 -7.69
CA ARG A 161 -3.69 -14.65 -8.26
C ARG A 161 -4.85 -14.80 -7.29
N GLY A 162 -5.17 -13.73 -6.57
CA GLY A 162 -6.22 -13.73 -5.56
C GLY A 162 -5.94 -14.71 -4.42
N ASP A 163 -6.76 -15.74 -4.31
CA ASP A 163 -6.68 -16.81 -3.32
C ASP A 163 -5.97 -18.08 -3.83
N ARG A 164 -5.40 -18.04 -5.04
CA ARG A 164 -4.66 -19.15 -5.64
C ARG A 164 -3.19 -18.81 -5.81
N GLN A 165 -2.34 -19.79 -5.55
CA GLN A 165 -0.90 -19.69 -5.72
C GLN A 165 -0.35 -20.95 -6.37
N SER A 166 0.47 -20.79 -7.41
CA SER A 166 1.26 -21.89 -7.98
C SER A 166 2.72 -21.74 -7.59
N VAL A 167 3.33 -22.83 -7.14
CA VAL A 167 4.72 -22.90 -6.70
C VAL A 167 5.44 -23.97 -7.52
N THR A 168 6.54 -23.58 -8.15
CA THR A 168 7.43 -24.51 -8.87
C THR A 168 8.84 -24.36 -8.32
N ILE A 169 9.46 -25.47 -7.98
CA ILE A 169 10.86 -25.54 -7.56
C ILE A 169 11.58 -26.49 -8.50
N GLU A 170 12.72 -26.07 -9.03
CA GLU A 170 13.59 -26.89 -9.87
C GLU A 170 14.97 -26.98 -9.24
N ALA A 171 15.42 -28.20 -8.99
CA ALA A 171 16.68 -28.51 -8.31
C ALA A 171 17.45 -29.58 -9.10
N PRO A 172 17.97 -29.27 -10.29
CA PRO A 172 18.66 -30.23 -11.13
C PRO A 172 19.88 -30.82 -10.42
N GLY A 173 20.10 -32.14 -10.55
CA GLY A 173 21.21 -32.84 -9.91
C GLY A 173 20.98 -33.22 -8.44
N HIS A 174 19.79 -32.95 -7.89
CA HIS A 174 19.40 -33.37 -6.54
C HIS A 174 18.42 -34.56 -6.55
N GLU A 175 18.27 -35.23 -5.41
CA GLU A 175 17.37 -36.39 -5.25
C GLU A 175 15.92 -36.04 -5.61
N VAL A 176 15.44 -34.88 -5.15
CA VAL A 176 14.20 -34.26 -5.63
C VAL A 176 14.58 -33.20 -6.66
N THR A 177 14.18 -33.41 -7.90
CA THR A 177 14.55 -32.55 -9.04
C THR A 177 13.51 -31.49 -9.36
N GLU A 178 12.24 -31.74 -9.03
CA GLU A 178 11.13 -30.82 -9.31
C GLU A 178 10.10 -30.92 -8.19
N VAL A 179 9.51 -29.79 -7.82
CA VAL A 179 8.27 -29.70 -7.04
C VAL A 179 7.33 -28.77 -7.78
N SER A 180 6.08 -29.20 -7.96
CA SER A 180 5.04 -28.38 -8.58
C SER A 180 3.75 -28.51 -7.78
N VAL A 181 3.29 -27.40 -7.20
CA VAL A 181 2.20 -27.37 -6.22
C VAL A 181 1.27 -26.21 -6.53
N ALA A 182 -0.04 -26.47 -6.42
CA ALA A 182 -1.06 -25.44 -6.35
C ALA A 182 -1.58 -25.33 -4.92
N LEU A 183 -1.61 -24.13 -4.38
CA LEU A 183 -2.15 -23.79 -3.08
C LEU A 183 -3.36 -22.88 -3.23
N THR A 184 -4.32 -23.06 -2.33
CA THR A 184 -5.45 -22.15 -2.12
C THR A 184 -5.38 -21.60 -0.71
N ARG A 185 -5.74 -20.33 -0.53
CA ARG A 185 -5.87 -19.75 0.81
C ARG A 185 -6.91 -20.53 1.61
N ALA A 186 -6.57 -20.87 2.84
CA ALA A 186 -7.54 -21.42 3.78
C ALA A 186 -8.63 -20.37 4.06
N ARG A 187 -9.86 -20.83 4.26
CA ARG A 187 -10.98 -19.98 4.67
C ARG A 187 -10.96 -19.75 6.18
#